data_AF-A0A1X1T2A4-F1
#
_entry.id   AF-A0A1X1T2A4-F1
#
_cell.length_a   1.000
_cell.length_b   1.000
_cell.length_c   1.000
_cell.angle_alpha   90.00
_cell.angle_beta   90.00
_cell.angle_gamma   90.00
#
_symmetry.space_group_name_H-M   'P 1'
#
loop_
_entity.id
_entity.type
_entity.pdbx_description
1 polymer ?
#
loop_
_entity_poly.entity_id
_entity_poly.type
_entity_poly.pdbx_seq_one_letter_code
_entity_poly.pdbx_strand_id
1 'polypeptide(L)'
;MQAELRFDRWFLPLSVPLGLGPKNSELRVDAGELHVKMGWAFSAAIPLTSIKSAQPITTRVYAAGVHYAFGRWLVNGSYKGLVKLMIDPAAQAKILKRSTTVKELWISVTDPDALIAACTAK
;
A
#
# COMPACT_ATOMS: atom_id res chain seq x y z
N MET A 1 9.41 11.73 1.76
CA MET A 1 8.89 11.63 0.38
C MET A 1 7.38 11.43 0.44
N GLN A 2 6.62 12.20 -0.33
CA GLN A 2 5.17 12.02 -0.42
C GLN A 2 4.84 11.42 -1.78
N ALA A 3 4.05 10.36 -1.80
CA ALA A 3 3.57 9.70 -3.00
C ALA A 3 2.05 9.58 -2.97
N GLU A 4 1.48 9.21 -4.09
CA GLU A 4 0.03 9.02 -4.18
C GLU A 4 -0.30 7.57 -4.51
N LEU A 5 -1.31 7.06 -3.82
CA LEU A 5 -1.98 5.84 -4.23
C LEU A 5 -2.64 6.10 -5.60
N ARG A 6 -2.41 5.20 -6.55
CA ARG A 6 -3.01 5.28 -7.87
C ARG A 6 -4.45 4.76 -7.83
N PHE A 7 -5.37 5.54 -8.37
CA PHE A 7 -6.77 5.15 -8.56
C PHE A 7 -7.15 5.21 -10.03
N ASP A 8 -7.73 4.14 -10.57
CA ASP A 8 -8.30 4.17 -11.91
C ASP A 8 -9.73 4.75 -11.89
N ARG A 9 -10.11 5.43 -12.98
CA ARG A 9 -11.38 6.17 -13.08
C ARG A 9 -12.61 5.31 -12.81
N TRP A 10 -12.58 4.03 -13.19
CA TRP A 10 -13.69 3.09 -12.96
C TRP A 10 -13.87 2.75 -11.48
N PHE A 11 -12.79 2.80 -10.68
CA PHE A 11 -12.81 2.43 -9.27
C PHE A 11 -13.18 3.59 -8.35
N LEU A 12 -13.01 4.83 -8.80
CA LEU A 12 -13.41 6.03 -8.06
C LEU A 12 -14.89 6.05 -7.64
N PRO A 13 -15.89 5.80 -8.52
CA PRO A 13 -17.29 5.80 -8.11
C PRO A 13 -17.64 4.68 -7.11
N LEU A 14 -16.81 3.62 -7.01
CA LEU A 14 -16.98 2.56 -6.02
C LEU A 14 -16.31 2.90 -4.69
N SER A 15 -15.09 3.42 -4.72
CA SER A 15 -14.25 3.63 -3.54
C SER A 15 -14.56 4.92 -2.78
N VAL A 16 -14.89 6.01 -3.49
CA VAL A 16 -15.12 7.33 -2.87
C VAL A 16 -16.33 7.31 -1.91
N PRO A 17 -17.52 6.80 -2.29
CA PRO A 17 -18.67 6.77 -1.38
C PRO A 17 -18.44 5.92 -0.13
N LEU A 18 -17.58 4.91 -0.22
CA LEU A 18 -17.20 4.04 0.89
C LEU A 18 -16.11 4.66 1.80
N GLY A 19 -15.65 5.87 1.49
CA GLY A 19 -14.58 6.54 2.24
C GLY A 19 -13.19 5.97 1.97
N LEU A 20 -13.00 5.21 0.88
CA LEU A 20 -11.73 4.57 0.50
C LEU A 20 -11.02 5.28 -0.67
N GLY A 21 -11.57 6.40 -1.14
CA GLY A 21 -11.02 7.15 -2.27
C GLY A 21 -9.75 7.95 -1.95
N PRO A 22 -9.20 8.67 -2.95
CA PRO A 22 -7.93 9.40 -2.84
C PRO A 22 -7.84 10.34 -1.64
N LYS A 23 -8.90 11.11 -1.36
CA LYS A 23 -8.93 12.11 -0.27
C LYS A 23 -8.77 11.51 1.14
N ASN A 24 -9.09 10.22 1.30
CA ASN A 24 -8.99 9.51 2.57
C ASN A 24 -7.82 8.52 2.59
N SER A 25 -6.95 8.59 1.59
CA SER A 25 -5.85 7.67 1.38
C SER A 25 -4.53 8.43 1.48
N GLU A 26 -3.48 7.75 1.93
CA GLU A 26 -2.19 8.36 2.21
C GLU A 26 -1.07 7.39 1.87
N LEU A 27 -0.01 7.93 1.26
CA LEU A 27 1.24 7.23 1.07
C LEU A 27 2.39 8.21 1.30
N ARG A 28 3.12 8.04 2.40
CA ARG A 28 4.27 8.89 2.69
C ARG A 28 5.39 8.09 3.32
N VAL A 29 6.61 8.45 2.97
CA VAL A 29 7.82 8.01 3.64
C VAL A 29 8.31 9.18 4.47
N ASP A 30 8.33 9.01 5.79
CA ASP A 30 8.72 10.03 6.75
C ASP A 30 9.31 9.39 8.00
N ALA A 31 10.25 10.06 8.67
CA ALA A 31 10.89 9.61 9.92
C ALA A 31 11.39 8.14 9.91
N GLY A 32 11.82 7.62 8.76
CA GLY A 32 12.28 6.24 8.61
C GLY A 32 11.15 5.19 8.55
N GLU A 33 9.90 5.62 8.37
CA GLU A 33 8.73 4.76 8.20
C GLU A 33 7.99 5.07 6.89
N LEU A 34 7.48 4.01 6.26
CA LEU A 34 6.48 4.07 5.20
C LEU A 34 5.09 4.02 5.85
N HIS A 35 4.37 5.13 5.76
CA HIS A 35 2.96 5.21 6.14
C HIS A 35 2.08 4.93 4.94
N VAL A 36 1.17 3.97 5.10
CA VAL A 36 0.20 3.57 4.10
C VAL A 36 -1.19 3.64 4.71
N LYS A 37 -2.13 4.28 4.03
CA LYS A 37 -3.53 4.34 4.44
C LYS A 37 -4.46 4.28 3.23
N MET A 38 -5.53 3.51 3.35
CA MET A 38 -6.66 3.55 2.43
C MET A 38 -7.95 3.63 3.24
N GLY A 39 -8.43 4.86 3.45
CA GLY A 39 -9.64 5.15 4.21
C GLY A 39 -9.59 4.58 5.63
N TRP A 40 -10.74 4.05 6.06
CA TRP A 40 -10.87 3.30 7.31
C TRP A 40 -10.43 1.84 7.19
N ALA A 41 -10.27 1.34 5.95
CA ALA A 41 -10.10 -0.09 5.69
C ALA A 41 -8.69 -0.58 5.98
N PHE A 42 -7.67 0.25 5.77
CA PHE A 42 -6.28 -0.14 6.01
C PHE A 42 -5.43 1.03 6.48
N SER A 43 -4.59 0.79 7.48
CA SER A 43 -3.53 1.72 7.88
C SER A 43 -2.33 0.95 8.42
N ALA A 44 -1.12 1.30 7.99
CA ALA A 44 0.12 0.71 8.48
C ALA A 44 1.22 1.77 8.55
N ALA A 45 2.08 1.63 9.56
CA ALA A 45 3.36 2.33 9.64
C ALA A 45 4.44 1.25 9.60
N ILE A 46 5.24 1.25 8.53
CA ILE A 46 6.17 0.17 8.20
C ILE A 46 7.59 0.75 8.28
N PRO A 47 8.43 0.34 9.24
CA PRO A 47 9.82 0.78 9.28
C PRO A 47 10.55 0.46 7.97
N LEU A 48 11.25 1.44 7.37
CA LEU A 48 12.01 1.20 6.14
C LEU A 48 13.08 0.12 6.34
N THR A 49 13.61 0.00 7.55
CA THR A 49 14.59 -1.03 7.94
C THR A 49 14.03 -2.45 7.89
N SER A 50 12.71 -2.63 8.04
CA SER A 50 12.06 -3.94 7.88
C SER A 50 11.69 -4.26 6.43
N ILE A 51 11.74 -3.29 5.52
CA ILE A 51 11.54 -3.55 4.09
C ILE A 51 12.78 -4.24 3.52
N LYS A 52 12.65 -5.52 3.18
CA LYS A 52 13.72 -6.36 2.62
C LYS A 52 13.87 -6.17 1.11
N SER A 53 12.76 -5.98 0.41
CA SER A 53 12.76 -5.71 -1.02
C SER A 53 11.54 -4.90 -1.43
N ALA A 54 11.73 -4.09 -2.47
CA ALA A 54 10.68 -3.34 -3.15
C ALA A 54 10.84 -3.59 -4.66
N GLN A 55 9.79 -4.10 -5.32
CA GLN A 55 9.86 -4.51 -6.73
C GLN A 55 8.55 -4.21 -7.46
N PRO A 56 8.58 -3.84 -8.75
CA PRO A 56 7.35 -3.71 -9.54
C PRO A 56 6.69 -5.08 -9.73
N ILE A 57 5.36 -5.10 -9.77
CA ILE A 57 4.58 -6.31 -10.06
C ILE A 57 4.18 -6.31 -11.52
N THR A 58 4.61 -7.33 -12.26
CA THR A 58 4.21 -7.57 -13.66
C THR A 58 3.05 -8.56 -13.78
N THR A 59 2.76 -9.31 -12.72
CA THR A 59 1.64 -10.27 -12.69
C THR A 59 0.30 -9.55 -12.69
N ARG A 60 -0.68 -10.13 -13.40
CA ARG A 60 -2.03 -9.59 -13.48
C ARG A 60 -2.76 -9.71 -12.13
N VAL A 61 -3.33 -8.61 -11.67
CA VAL A 61 -4.17 -8.52 -10.47
C VAL A 61 -5.62 -8.28 -10.89
N TYR A 62 -6.54 -8.99 -10.24
CA TYR A 62 -7.97 -8.92 -10.52
C TYR A 62 -8.80 -8.31 -9.37
N ALA A 63 -8.19 -8.12 -8.20
CA ALA A 63 -8.86 -7.56 -7.02
C ALA A 63 -8.47 -6.08 -6.83
N ALA A 64 -9.45 -5.24 -6.48
CA ALA A 64 -9.26 -3.82 -6.20
C ALA A 64 -9.76 -3.48 -4.80
N GLY A 65 -9.06 -2.60 -4.08
CA GLY A 65 -9.34 -2.21 -2.71
C GLY A 65 -8.35 -2.83 -1.72
N VAL A 66 -8.84 -3.27 -0.57
CA VAL A 66 -8.03 -3.85 0.51
C VAL A 66 -8.34 -5.34 0.63
N HIS A 67 -7.37 -6.20 0.35
CA HIS A 67 -7.53 -7.67 0.35
C HIS A 67 -6.39 -8.35 1.10
N TYR A 68 -6.70 -9.45 1.78
CA TYR A 68 -5.74 -10.26 2.53
C TYR A 68 -5.67 -11.68 1.97
N ALA A 69 -4.46 -12.21 1.85
CA ALA A 69 -4.21 -13.63 1.58
C ALA A 69 -2.88 -14.07 2.22
N PHE A 70 -2.91 -15.00 3.18
CA PHE A 70 -1.72 -15.65 3.75
C PHE A 70 -0.57 -14.71 4.17
N GLY A 71 -0.86 -13.62 4.89
CA GLY A 71 0.14 -12.64 5.35
C GLY A 71 0.45 -11.54 4.34
N ARG A 72 -0.06 -11.65 3.12
CA ARG A 72 0.01 -10.63 2.07
C ARG A 72 -1.22 -9.74 2.08
N TRP A 73 -0.98 -8.45 2.00
CA TRP A 73 -2.00 -7.42 1.82
C TRP A 73 -1.90 -6.81 0.44
N LEU A 74 -3.03 -6.69 -0.25
CA LEU A 74 -3.18 -5.88 -1.45
C LEU A 74 -3.97 -4.63 -1.07
N VAL A 75 -3.39 -3.45 -1.30
CA VAL A 75 -3.97 -2.15 -1.02
C VAL A 75 -3.87 -1.32 -2.29
N ASN A 76 -4.90 -1.36 -3.13
CA ASN A 76 -4.84 -0.77 -4.46
C ASN A 76 -6.11 -0.05 -4.90
N GLY A 77 -5.94 1.08 -5.59
CA GLY A 77 -7.01 1.77 -6.33
C GLY A 77 -6.93 1.51 -7.85
N SER A 78 -5.89 0.82 -8.30
CA SER A 78 -5.61 0.54 -9.70
C SER A 78 -4.95 -0.82 -9.86
N TYR A 79 -5.08 -1.41 -11.04
CA TYR A 79 -4.30 -2.61 -11.42
C TYR A 79 -2.93 -2.27 -12.01
N LYS A 80 -2.61 -0.97 -12.11
CA LYS A 80 -1.35 -0.45 -12.66
C LYS A 80 -0.50 0.16 -11.54
N GLY A 81 0.79 0.31 -11.82
CA GLY A 81 1.73 0.91 -10.87
C GLY A 81 1.88 0.13 -9.57
N LEU A 82 1.71 -1.19 -9.64
CA LEU A 82 1.78 -2.05 -8.46
C LEU A 82 3.23 -2.29 -8.06
N VAL A 83 3.53 -2.05 -6.78
CA VAL A 83 4.80 -2.36 -6.13
C VAL A 83 4.57 -3.39 -5.04
N LYS A 84 5.38 -4.43 -5.05
CA LYS A 84 5.48 -5.44 -4.00
C LYS A 84 6.57 -5.05 -3.02
N LEU A 85 6.23 -5.03 -1.73
CA LEU A 85 7.15 -4.85 -0.62
C LEU A 85 7.19 -6.13 0.22
N MET A 86 8.38 -6.68 0.44
CA MET A 86 8.61 -7.75 1.42
C MET A 86 9.06 -7.14 2.74
N ILE A 87 8.41 -7.54 3.84
CA ILE A 87 8.55 -6.90 5.16
C ILE A 87 8.93 -7.95 6.20
N ASP A 88 10.12 -7.81 6.76
CA ASP A 88 10.68 -8.67 7.80
C ASP A 88 11.61 -7.86 8.75
N PRO A 89 11.30 -7.77 10.05
CA PRO A 89 10.16 -8.37 10.75
C PRO A 89 8.81 -7.81 10.26
N ALA A 90 7.77 -8.64 10.35
CA ALA A 90 6.42 -8.27 9.92
C ALA A 90 5.95 -6.97 10.62
N ALA A 91 5.43 -6.02 9.86
CA ALA A 91 4.91 -4.78 10.42
C ALA A 91 3.46 -4.94 10.91
N GLN A 92 3.05 -4.07 11.84
CA GLN A 92 1.65 -4.02 12.29
C GLN A 92 0.82 -3.17 11.32
N ALA A 93 -0.39 -3.65 11.04
CA ALA A 93 -1.41 -2.89 10.34
C ALA A 93 -2.74 -2.91 11.10
N LYS A 94 -3.56 -1.89 10.87
CA LYS A 94 -4.91 -1.75 11.38
C LYS A 94 -5.90 -1.93 10.25
N ILE A 95 -6.90 -2.75 10.49
CA ILE A 95 -8.04 -3.02 9.61
C ILE A 95 -9.28 -2.82 10.46
N LEU A 96 -10.14 -1.84 10.14
CA LEU A 96 -11.31 -1.53 10.97
C LEU A 96 -10.91 -1.29 12.45
N LYS A 97 -11.21 -2.26 13.32
CA LYS A 97 -10.95 -2.26 14.77
C LYS A 97 -9.97 -3.34 15.20
N ARG A 98 -9.32 -4.02 14.26
CA ARG A 98 -8.40 -5.14 14.51
C ARG A 98 -6.99 -4.80 14.07
N SER A 99 -6.02 -5.25 14.85
CA SER A 99 -4.62 -5.25 14.46
C SER A 99 -4.27 -6.57 13.78
N THR A 100 -3.43 -6.49 12.75
CA THR A 100 -2.91 -7.62 11.99
C THR A 100 -1.45 -7.40 11.66
N THR A 101 -0.81 -8.41 11.09
CA THR A 101 0.56 -8.28 10.58
C THR A 101 0.60 -8.21 9.06
N VAL A 102 1.62 -7.54 8.55
CA VAL A 102 1.92 -7.40 7.12
C VAL A 102 3.32 -7.93 6.89
N LYS A 103 3.41 -9.07 6.19
CA LYS A 103 4.68 -9.66 5.74
C LYS A 103 4.99 -9.30 4.29
N GLU A 104 3.94 -9.08 3.51
CA GLU A 104 4.03 -8.68 2.11
C GLU A 104 2.94 -7.64 1.84
N LEU A 105 3.31 -6.52 1.22
CA LEU A 105 2.38 -5.45 0.85
C LEU A 105 2.45 -5.19 -0.64
N TRP A 106 1.32 -5.28 -1.33
CA TRP A 106 1.16 -4.92 -2.73
C TRP A 106 0.37 -3.62 -2.78
N ILE A 107 0.96 -2.58 -3.36
CA ILE A 107 0.40 -1.23 -3.34
C ILE A 107 0.42 -0.62 -4.73
N SER A 108 -0.69 -0.02 -5.17
CA SER A 108 -0.73 0.69 -6.45
C SER A 108 -0.37 2.16 -6.26
N VAL A 109 0.67 2.62 -6.92
CA VAL A 109 1.19 3.99 -6.79
C VAL A 109 1.28 4.69 -8.12
N THR A 110 1.23 6.02 -8.09
CA THR A 110 1.35 6.86 -9.29
C THR A 110 2.76 6.82 -9.87
N ASP A 111 3.77 6.73 -9.00
CA ASP A 111 5.19 6.63 -9.34
C ASP A 111 5.84 5.42 -8.63
N PRO A 112 5.89 4.24 -9.29
CA PRO A 112 6.47 3.02 -8.74
C PRO A 112 7.96 3.16 -8.44
N ASP A 113 8.71 3.80 -9.32
CA ASP A 113 10.16 3.90 -9.23
C ASP A 113 10.57 4.81 -8.07
N ALA A 114 9.86 5.92 -7.87
CA ALA A 114 10.07 6.78 -6.71
C ALA A 114 9.79 6.05 -5.38
N LEU A 115 8.72 5.25 -5.30
CA LEU A 115 8.45 4.46 -4.10
C LEU A 115 9.56 3.42 -3.85
N ILE A 116 9.98 2.70 -4.90
CA ILE A 116 11.06 1.70 -4.78
C ILE A 116 12.35 2.37 -4.30
N ALA A 117 12.73 3.52 -4.88
CA ALA A 117 13.90 4.27 -4.47
C ALA A 117 13.79 4.73 -3.00
N ALA A 118 12.65 5.28 -2.58
CA ALA A 118 12.45 5.72 -1.19
C ALA A 118 12.49 4.55 -0.18
N CYS A 119 12.04 3.36 -0.56
CA CYS A 119 12.09 2.18 0.29
C CYS A 119 13.48 1.52 0.36
N THR A 120 14.37 1.81 -0.59
CA THR A 120 15.70 1.20 -0.70
C THR A 120 16.85 2.14 -0.33
N ALA A 121 16.60 3.46 -0.36
CA ALA A 121 17.48 4.47 0.19
C ALA A 121 17.48 4.39 1.73
N LYS A 122 18.35 3.53 2.27
CA LYS A 122 18.58 3.37 3.71
C LYS A 122 19.63 4.35 4.21
#